data_AF-A0A4J2G4G2-F1
#
_entry.id   AF-A0A4J2G4G2-F1
#
_cell.length_a   1.000
_cell.length_b   1.000
_cell.length_c   1.000
_cell.angle_alpha   90.00
_cell.angle_beta   90.00
_cell.angle_gamma   90.00
#
_symmetry.space_group_name_H-M   'P 1'
#
loop_
_entity.id
_entity.type
_entity.pdbx_description
1 polymer ?
#
loop_
_entity_poly.entity_id
_entity_poly.type
_entity_poly.pdbx_seq_one_letter_code
_entity_poly.pdbx_strand_id
1 'polypeptide(L)' 'MSKQLWNYLRSRVQVVTSDGKVIKGFVTDFIDEMDNDEQDEITILIDNPSPDEPTEISLFETEISTIQEVK' A
#
# COMPACT_ATOMS: atom_id res chain seq x y z
N MET A 1 -4.50 12.23 -10.12
CA MET A 1 -3.47 12.94 -9.33
C MET A 1 -2.69 11.88 -8.59
N SER A 2 -1.35 11.96 -8.64
CA SER A 2 -0.49 11.07 -7.85
C SER A 2 -0.77 11.26 -6.35
N LYS A 3 -0.80 10.15 -5.63
CA LYS A 3 -0.93 10.03 -4.17
C LYS A 3 0.41 10.11 -3.46
N GLN A 4 1.52 10.14 -4.20
CA GLN A 4 2.88 10.30 -3.68
C GLN A 4 3.24 9.19 -2.68
N LEU A 5 3.17 7.93 -3.14
CA LEU A 5 3.26 6.76 -2.28
C LEU A 5 4.57 6.68 -1.47
N TRP A 6 5.66 7.24 -1.98
CA TRP A 6 6.96 7.33 -1.29
C TRP A 6 6.89 8.03 0.07
N ASN A 7 5.92 8.93 0.30
CA ASN A 7 5.74 9.60 1.59
C ASN A 7 5.34 8.66 2.72
N TYR A 8 4.89 7.45 2.39
CA TYR A 8 4.42 6.46 3.36
C TYR A 8 5.44 5.34 3.60
N LEU A 9 6.59 5.34 2.90
CA LEU A 9 7.61 4.33 3.07
C LEU A 9 8.11 4.31 4.53
N ARG A 10 8.08 3.13 5.16
CA ARG A 10 8.38 2.92 6.59
C ARG A 10 7.39 3.57 7.56
N SER A 11 6.17 3.87 7.12
CA SER A 11 5.07 4.30 7.99
C SER A 11 4.01 3.22 8.13
N ARG A 12 3.27 3.25 9.24
CA ARG A 12 2.02 2.50 9.37
C ARG A 12 0.92 3.24 8.65
N VAL A 13 0.12 2.53 7.87
CA VAL A 13 -0.92 3.11 7.03
C VAL A 13 -2.25 2.40 7.19
N GLN A 14 -3.31 3.15 6.90
CA GLN A 14 -4.61 2.60 6.54
C GLN A 14 -4.87 2.94 5.07
N VAL A 15 -5.06 1.92 4.25
CA VAL A 15 -5.39 2.00 2.83
C VAL A 15 -6.84 1.59 2.63
N VAL A 16 -7.55 2.36 1.81
CA VAL A 16 -8.83 1.95 1.21
C VAL A 16 -8.55 1.70 -0.26
N THR A 17 -8.77 0.49 -0.73
CA THR A 17 -8.59 0.11 -2.14
C THR A 17 -9.78 0.56 -2.98
N SER A 18 -9.62 0.54 -4.30
CA SER A 18 -10.63 0.95 -5.28
C SER A 18 -11.90 0.08 -5.25
N ASP A 19 -11.80 -1.16 -4.75
CA ASP A 19 -12.94 -2.06 -4.51
C ASP A 19 -13.58 -1.90 -3.12
N GLY A 20 -13.06 -0.99 -2.28
CA GLY A 20 -13.58 -0.67 -0.96
C GLY A 20 -13.02 -1.50 0.19
N LYS A 21 -12.05 -2.39 -0.05
CA LYS A 21 -11.35 -3.11 1.04
C LYS A 21 -10.49 -2.15 1.87
N VAL A 22 -10.47 -2.37 3.18
CA VAL A 22 -9.61 -1.63 4.10
C VAL A 22 -8.44 -2.51 4.51
N ILE A 23 -7.22 -2.02 4.28
CA ILE A 23 -5.97 -2.68 4.64
C ILE A 23 -5.24 -1.80 5.65
N LYS A 24 -4.76 -2.40 6.74
CA LYS A 24 -3.89 -1.75 7.73
C LYS A 24 -2.59 -2.50 7.79
N GLY A 25 -1.49 -1.78 7.87
CA GLY A 25 -0.18 -2.41 7.89
C GLY A 25 0.96 -1.43 7.88
N PHE A 26 2.16 -1.95 7.68
CA PHE A 26 3.40 -1.20 7.60
C PHE A 26 3.96 -1.24 6.17
N VAL A 27 4.22 -0.08 5.59
CA VAL A 27 4.80 -0.01 4.24
C VAL A 27 6.28 -0.39 4.30
N THR A 28 6.63 -1.51 3.69
CA THR A 28 7.99 -2.07 3.68
C THR A 28 8.80 -1.65 2.47
N ASP A 29 8.13 -1.41 1.33
CA ASP A 29 8.79 -1.11 0.07
C ASP A 29 7.97 -0.14 -0.80
N PHE A 30 8.66 0.53 -1.72
CA PHE A 30 8.10 1.42 -2.74
C PHE A 30 8.87 1.23 -4.05
N ILE A 31 8.14 1.02 -5.13
CA ILE A 31 8.69 0.93 -6.48
C ILE A 31 8.08 2.05 -7.30
N ASP A 32 8.94 2.91 -7.86
CA ASP A 32 8.53 4.02 -8.73
C ASP A 32 8.16 3.49 -10.13
N GLU A 33 7.27 4.19 -10.84
CA GLU A 33 6.94 3.88 -12.25
C GLU A 33 8.20 3.69 -13.11
N MET A 34 9.25 4.50 -12.90
CA MET A 34 10.49 4.38 -13.67
C MET A 34 11.26 3.07 -13.41
N ASP A 35 11.08 2.47 -12.24
CA ASP A 35 11.72 1.20 -11.87
C ASP A 35 10.85 -0.02 -12.25
N ASN A 36 9.52 0.16 -12.30
CA ASN A 36 8.56 -0.91 -12.56
C ASN A 36 8.09 -1.01 -14.02
N ASP A 37 8.42 -0.03 -14.87
CA ASP A 37 7.87 0.13 -16.24
C ASP A 37 6.32 0.18 -16.32
N GLU A 38 5.63 0.25 -15.19
CA GLU A 38 4.16 0.25 -15.08
C GLU A 38 3.63 1.52 -14.39
N GLN A 39 3.61 1.53 -13.06
CA GLN A 39 3.12 2.63 -12.23
C GLN A 39 3.64 2.44 -10.79
N ASP A 40 3.57 3.50 -9.99
CA ASP A 40 3.97 3.48 -8.59
C ASP A 40 3.28 2.34 -7.81
N GLU A 41 4.07 1.59 -7.04
CA GLU A 41 3.64 0.45 -6.23
C GLU A 41 4.16 0.60 -4.80
N ILE A 42 3.38 0.14 -3.81
CA ILE A 42 3.85 -0.08 -2.44
C ILE A 42 3.61 -1.50 -1.97
N THR A 43 4.53 -2.00 -1.16
CA THR A 43 4.38 -3.26 -0.44
C THR A 43 4.02 -2.99 1.01
N ILE A 44 2.97 -3.63 1.50
CA ILE A 44 2.43 -3.46 2.85
C ILE A 44 2.46 -4.79 3.59
N LEU A 45 3.15 -4.83 4.74
CA LEU A 45 3.03 -5.91 5.72
C LEU A 45 1.73 -5.71 6.52
N ILE A 46 0.78 -6.63 6.35
CA ILE A 46 -0.57 -6.54 6.90
C ILE A 46 -0.55 -6.77 8.42
N ASP A 47 -1.30 -5.94 9.14
CA ASP A 47 -1.49 -6.09 10.58
C ASP A 47 -2.45 -7.23 10.91
N ASN A 48 -2.00 -8.18 11.74
CA ASN A 48 -2.79 -9.31 12.24
C ASN A 48 -3.55 -10.07 11.13
N PRO A 49 -2.86 -10.58 10.09
CA PRO A 49 -3.51 -11.31 9.01
C PRO A 49 -4.20 -12.56 9.55
N SER A 50 -5.36 -12.89 9.00
CA SER A 50 -5.99 -14.19 9.25
C SER A 50 -5.10 -15.33 8.72
N PRO A 51 -5.20 -16.56 9.24
CA PRO A 51 -4.38 -17.69 8.77
C PRO A 51 -4.49 -17.97 7.26
N ASP A 52 -5.63 -17.64 6.67
CA ASP A 52 -5.93 -17.83 5.24
C ASP A 52 -5.69 -16.56 4.40
N GLU A 53 -5.25 -15.46 5.02
CA GLU A 53 -4.96 -14.19 4.36
C GLU A 53 -3.46 -14.01 4.15
N PRO A 54 -3.04 -13.31 3.08
CA PRO A 54 -1.63 -13.02 2.89
C PRO A 54 -1.11 -12.13 4.02
N THR A 55 0.17 -12.32 4.38
CA THR A 55 0.85 -11.48 5.37
C THR A 55 1.35 -10.17 4.77
N GLU A 56 1.55 -10.12 3.45
CA GLU A 56 2.03 -8.95 2.71
C GLU A 56 1.20 -8.76 1.44
N ILE A 57 1.08 -7.52 0.98
CA ILE A 57 0.39 -7.20 -0.27
C ILE A 57 1.09 -6.03 -0.98
N SER A 58 1.28 -6.19 -2.28
CA SER A 58 1.65 -5.10 -3.20
C SER A 58 0.38 -4.46 -3.75
N LEU A 59 0.36 -3.13 -3.81
CA LEU A 59 -0.73 -2.35 -4.39
C LEU A 59 -0.18 -1.28 -5.32
N PHE A 60 -0.70 -1.25 -6.53
CA PHE A 60 -0.46 -0.14 -7.44
C PHE A 60 -1.23 1.11 -6.99
N GLU A 61 -0.72 2.28 -7.37
CA GLU A 61 -1.35 3.56 -7.04
C GLU A 61 -2.80 3.66 -7.54
N THR A 62 -3.13 3.01 -8.66
CA THR A 62 -4.50 2.95 -9.21
C THR A 62 -5.45 2.04 -8.42
N GLU A 63 -4.91 1.07 -7.69
CA GLU A 63 -5.70 0.18 -6.83
C GLU A 63 -6.01 0.84 -5.48
N ILE A 64 -5.34 1.95 -5.17
CA ILE A 64 -5.55 2.72 -3.96
C ILE A 64 -6.62 3.78 -4.23
N SER A 65 -7.69 3.78 -3.43
CA SER A 65 -8.62 4.90 -3.38
C SER A 65 -8.04 6.00 -2.49
N THR A 66 -7.69 5.65 -1.25
CA THR A 66 -7.07 6.56 -0.27
C THR A 66 -6.02 5.85 0.56
N ILE A 67 -4.97 6.57 0.94
CA ILE A 67 -3.93 6.13 1.87
C ILE A 67 -3.71 7.23 2.91
N GLN A 68 -3.55 6.84 4.17
CA GLN A 68 -3.23 7.76 5.26
C GLN A 68 -2.28 7.09 6.25
N GLU A 69 -1.32 7.84 6.75
CA GLU A 69 -0.48 7.42 7.86
C GLU A 69 -1.31 7.36 9.15
N VAL A 70 -1.13 6.28 9.91
CA VAL A 70 -1.71 6.11 11.26
C VAL A 70 -0.58 6.20 12.28
N LYS A 71 -0.70 7.18 13.19
CA LYS A 71 0.22 7.41 14.30
C LYS A 71 -0.13 6.58 15.52
#